data_AF-A0A250JY27-F1
#
_entry.id   AF-A0A250JY27-F1
#
_cell.length_a   1.000
_cell.length_b   1.000
_cell.length_c   1.000
_cell.angle_alpha   90.00
_cell.angle_beta   90.00
_cell.angle_gamma   90.00
#
_symmetry.space_group_name_H-M   'P 1'
#
loop_
_entity.id
_entity.type
_entity.pdbx_description
1 polymer ?
#
loop_
_entity_poly.entity_id
_entity_poly.type
_entity_poly.pdbx_seq_one_letter_code
_entity_poly.pdbx_strand_id
1 'polypeptide(L)'
;MYAKLSLRIGTQVRTARHRACLSQAQLAEAIHVPTLVLSRLERGRLLPSLPTLVDLCGVLRVSVDLLLSGEGLAFPTPEGTGP
;
A
#
# COMPACT_ATOMS: atom_id res chain seq x y z
N MET A 1 2.40 9.78 16.69
CA MET A 1 3.18 10.70 15.83
C MET A 1 2.74 10.66 14.34
N TYR A 2 2.34 9.52 13.75
CA TYR A 2 1.90 9.47 12.34
C TYR A 2 0.51 8.83 12.10
N ALA A 3 -0.45 9.03 13.01
CA ALA A 3 -1.73 8.30 12.99
C ALA A 3 -2.55 8.47 11.69
N LYS A 4 -2.51 9.66 11.08
CA LYS A 4 -3.19 9.90 9.79
C LYS A 4 -2.52 9.14 8.64
N LEU A 5 -1.19 9.11 8.60
CA LEU A 5 -0.43 8.42 7.55
C LEU A 5 -0.59 6.90 7.67
N SER A 6 -0.47 6.36 8.88
CA SER A 6 -0.63 4.92 9.12
C SER A 6 -2.05 4.45 8.77
N LEU A 7 -3.07 5.22 9.13
CA LEU A 7 -4.46 4.91 8.76
C LEU A 7 -4.64 4.93 7.24
N ARG A 8 -4.08 5.91 6.53
CA ARG A 8 -4.18 6.01 5.08
C ARG A 8 -3.52 4.81 4.39
N ILE A 9 -2.26 4.54 4.70
CA ILE A 9 -1.52 3.40 4.14
C ILE A 9 -2.27 2.09 4.43
N GLY A 10 -2.75 1.92 5.68
CA GLY A 10 -3.53 0.75 6.08
C GLY A 10 -4.79 0.54 5.25
N THR A 11 -5.56 1.61 5.04
CA THR A 11 -6.77 1.57 4.21
C THR A 11 -6.46 1.23 2.75
N GLN A 12 -5.39 1.80 2.18
CA GLN A 12 -4.99 1.54 0.80
C GLN A 12 -4.49 0.10 0.61
N VAL A 13 -3.67 -0.41 1.53
CA VAL A 13 -3.23 -1.81 1.54
C VAL A 13 -4.43 -2.75 1.61
N ARG A 14 -5.38 -2.49 2.54
CA ARG A 14 -6.60 -3.29 2.66
C ARG A 14 -7.41 -3.29 1.36
N THR A 15 -7.59 -2.12 0.76
CA THR A 15 -8.36 -1.95 -0.48
C THR A 15 -7.71 -2.69 -1.64
N ALA A 16 -6.40 -2.53 -1.84
CA ALA A 16 -5.64 -3.22 -2.86
C ALA A 16 -5.64 -4.75 -2.63
N ARG A 17 -5.52 -5.21 -1.37
CA ARG A 17 -5.64 -6.63 -1.02
C ARG A 17 -6.98 -7.22 -1.43
N HIS A 18 -8.08 -6.52 -1.14
CA HIS A 18 -9.42 -6.95 -1.55
C HIS A 18 -9.58 -7.01 -3.08
N ARG A 19 -9.00 -6.04 -3.83
CA ARG A 19 -8.99 -6.06 -5.30
C ARG A 19 -8.18 -7.23 -5.86
N ALA A 20 -7.13 -7.65 -5.16
CA ALA A 20 -6.33 -8.83 -5.49
C ALA A 20 -6.97 -10.15 -5.01
N CYS A 21 -8.16 -10.13 -4.40
CA CYS A 21 -8.86 -11.31 -3.87
C CYS A 21 -8.04 -12.12 -2.83
N LEU A 22 -7.15 -11.45 -2.09
CA LEU A 22 -6.31 -12.09 -1.07
C LEU A 22 -6.91 -11.96 0.33
N SER A 23 -6.82 -13.02 1.14
CA SER A 23 -7.00 -12.93 2.60
C SER A 23 -5.82 -12.24 3.27
N GLN A 24 -5.99 -11.80 4.53
CA GLN A 24 -4.87 -11.26 5.30
C GLN A 24 -3.74 -12.27 5.48
N ALA A 25 -4.06 -13.56 5.68
CA ALA A 25 -3.04 -14.60 5.81
C ALA A 25 -2.21 -14.75 4.53
N GLN A 26 -2.88 -14.80 3.37
CA GLN A 26 -2.20 -14.93 2.07
C GLN A 26 -1.29 -13.75 1.76
N LEU A 27 -1.75 -12.51 1.98
CA LEU A 27 -0.89 -11.34 1.76
C LEU A 27 0.27 -11.31 2.76
N ALA A 28 0.02 -11.63 4.03
CA ALA A 28 1.05 -11.62 5.07
C ALA A 28 2.15 -12.65 4.78
N GLU A 29 1.76 -13.85 4.35
CA GLU A 29 2.69 -14.89 3.88
C GLU A 29 3.53 -14.41 2.69
N ALA A 30 2.89 -13.81 1.68
CA ALA A 30 3.56 -13.33 0.47
C ALA A 30 4.57 -12.19 0.71
N ILE A 31 4.40 -11.40 1.77
CA ILE A 31 5.34 -10.34 2.17
C ILE A 31 6.19 -10.73 3.40
N HIS A 32 6.17 -12.02 3.77
CA HIS A 32 6.96 -12.59 4.87
C HIS A 32 6.78 -11.90 6.24
N VAL A 33 5.54 -11.53 6.59
CA VAL A 33 5.20 -10.99 7.91
C VAL A 33 4.15 -11.84 8.63
N PRO A 34 4.08 -11.82 9.97
CA PRO A 34 2.97 -12.43 10.69
C PRO A 34 1.64 -11.77 10.32
N THR A 35 0.55 -12.54 10.21
CA THR A 35 -0.81 -12.03 9.93
C THR A 35 -1.25 -10.92 10.90
N LEU A 36 -0.80 -10.98 12.17
CA LEU A 36 -1.03 -9.93 13.17
C LEU A 36 -0.42 -8.59 12.76
N VAL A 37 0.77 -8.59 12.14
CA VAL A 37 1.44 -7.38 11.63
C VAL A 37 0.61 -6.76 10.54
N LEU A 38 0.16 -7.54 9.55
CA LEU A 38 -0.73 -7.04 8.50
C LEU A 38 -2.05 -6.50 9.07
N SER A 39 -2.67 -7.19 10.03
CA SER A 39 -3.89 -6.72 10.71
C SER A 39 -3.70 -5.38 11.43
N ARG A 40 -2.54 -5.15 12.05
CA ARG A 40 -2.22 -3.87 12.69
C ARG A 40 -1.97 -2.78 11.65
N LEU A 41 -1.29 -3.13 10.56
CA LEU A 41 -1.02 -2.23 9.43
C LEU A 41 -2.34 -1.77 8.79
N GLU A 42 -3.24 -2.67 8.42
CA GLU A 42 -4.53 -2.34 7.80
C GLU A 42 -5.46 -1.50 8.68
N ARG A 43 -5.26 -1.52 10.00
CA ARG A 43 -5.99 -0.69 10.98
C ARG A 43 -5.25 0.61 11.33
N GLY A 44 -4.14 0.91 10.67
CA GLY A 44 -3.31 2.09 10.93
C GLY A 44 -2.65 2.12 12.30
N ARG A 45 -2.50 0.94 12.94
CA ARG A 45 -1.84 0.78 14.25
C ARG A 45 -0.33 0.53 14.13
N LEU A 46 0.16 0.36 12.91
CA LEU A 46 1.56 0.13 12.58
C LEU A 46 1.84 0.77 11.22
N LEU A 47 3.04 1.36 11.06
CA LEU A 47 3.57 1.74 9.76
C LEU A 47 4.40 0.59 9.19
N PRO A 48 4.34 0.31 7.88
CA PRO A 48 5.29 -0.60 7.26
C PRO A 48 6.71 -0.01 7.33
N SER A 49 7.70 -0.88 7.41
CA SER A 49 9.07 -0.51 7.04
C SER A 49 9.15 -0.29 5.53
N LEU A 50 10.22 0.34 5.03
CA LEU A 50 10.43 0.48 3.59
C LEU A 50 10.47 -0.87 2.84
N PRO A 51 11.18 -1.92 3.32
CA PRO A 51 11.12 -3.24 2.69
C PRO A 51 9.70 -3.79 2.61
N THR A 52 8.94 -3.77 3.71
CA THR A 52 7.54 -4.23 3.71
C THR A 52 6.67 -3.42 2.74
N LEU A 53 6.93 -2.12 2.59
CA LEU A 53 6.21 -1.28 1.63
C LEU A 53 6.52 -1.67 0.18
N VAL A 54 7.78 -2.00 -0.14
CA VAL A 54 8.19 -2.49 -1.46
C VAL A 54 7.54 -3.84 -1.76
N ASP A 55 7.55 -4.77 -0.80
CA ASP A 55 6.93 -6.10 -0.97
C ASP A 55 5.42 -5.97 -1.19
N LEU A 56 4.75 -5.08 -0.43
CA LEU A 56 3.34 -4.77 -0.62
C LEU A 56 3.06 -4.25 -2.03
N CYS A 57 3.88 -3.34 -2.56
CA CYS A 57 3.72 -2.83 -3.92
C CYS A 57 3.86 -3.95 -4.97
N GLY A 58 4.85 -4.83 -4.79
CA GLY A 58 5.10 -5.96 -5.68
C GLY A 58 3.95 -6.96 -5.70
N VAL A 59 3.53 -7.45 -4.52
CA VAL A 59 2.47 -8.46 -4.40
C VAL A 59 1.12 -7.91 -4.84
N LEU A 60 0.78 -6.67 -4.46
CA LEU A 60 -0.51 -6.06 -4.78
C LEU A 60 -0.55 -5.42 -6.17
N ARG A 61 0.58 -5.36 -6.89
CA ARG A 61 0.74 -4.72 -8.21
C ARG A 61 0.22 -3.28 -8.22
N VAL A 62 0.59 -2.51 -7.19
CA VAL A 62 0.25 -1.09 -7.05
C VAL A 62 1.51 -0.24 -6.94
N SER A 63 1.40 1.03 -7.32
CA SER A 63 2.48 2.00 -7.09
C SER A 63 2.56 2.38 -5.61
N VAL A 64 3.76 2.76 -5.16
CA VAL A 64 3.97 3.28 -3.80
C VAL A 64 3.14 4.54 -3.55
N ASP A 65 2.99 5.38 -4.57
CA ASP A 65 2.17 6.59 -4.50
C ASP A 65 0.70 6.28 -4.19
N LEU A 66 0.11 5.24 -4.80
CA LEU A 66 -1.26 4.83 -4.48
C LEU A 66 -1.43 4.44 -3.00
N LEU A 67 -0.41 3.81 -2.41
CA LEU A 67 -0.42 3.45 -0.99
C LEU A 67 -0.23 4.66 -0.07
N LEU A 68 0.55 5.67 -0.47
CA LEU A 68 0.86 6.86 0.34
C LEU A 68 -0.17 7.98 0.20
N SER A 69 -0.68 8.22 -1.00
CA SER A 69 -1.50 9.37 -1.34
C SER A 69 -2.99 9.05 -1.34
N GLY A 70 -3.38 7.84 -1.72
CA GLY A 70 -4.78 7.45 -1.84
C GLY A 70 -5.34 7.60 -3.26
N GLU A 71 -4.75 8.52 -4.00
CA GLU A 71 -4.99 8.81 -5.41
C GLU A 71 -3.79 8.30 -6.18
N GLY A 72 -3.99 7.65 -7.33
CA GLY A 72 -2.88 7.53 -8.27
C GLY A 72 -2.59 8.95 -8.73
N LEU A 73 -1.41 9.49 -8.41
CA LEU A 73 -0.98 10.76 -8.97
C LEU A 73 -1.13 10.65 -10.48
N ALA A 74 -2.18 11.30 -11.01
CA ALA A 74 -2.19 11.71 -12.39
C ALA A 74 -1.05 12.71 -12.47
N PHE A 75 0.13 12.25 -12.87
CA PHE A 75 1.12 13.19 -13.37
C PHE A 75 0.40 13.91 -14.50
N PRO A 76 0.19 15.23 -14.42
CA PRO A 76 -0.23 15.96 -15.60
C PRO A 76 0.84 15.65 -16.64
N THR A 77 0.47 14.94 -17.70
CA THR A 77 1.33 14.82 -18.88
C THR A 77 1.69 16.25 -19.24
N PRO A 78 2.99 16.61 -19.35
CA PRO A 78 3.35 17.94 -19.80
C PRO A 78 2.81 18.07 -21.23
N GLU A 79 1.69 18.78 -21.36
CA GLU A 79 1.16 19.13 -22.66
C GLU A 79 2.16 20.08 -23.32
N GLY A 80 2.69 19.63 -24.47
CA GLY A 80 3.45 20.47 -25.39
C GLY A 80 4.92 20.67 -25.00
N THR A 81 5.81 19.98 -25.69
CA THR A 81 6.76 20.64 -26.61
C THR A 81 7.32 19.54 -27.52
N GLY A 82 6.77 19.45 -28.74
CA GLY A 82 7.53 18.92 -29.87
C GLY A 82 8.73 19.82 -30.13
N PRO A 83 9.81 19.27 -30.70
CA PRO A 83 9.91 19.18 -32.15
C PRO A 83 9.74 17.77 -32.70
#